data_AF-A0A7V4ZPU4-F1
#
_entry.id   AF-A0A7V4ZPU4-F1
#
_cell.length_a   1.000
_cell.length_b   1.000
_cell.length_c   1.000
_cell.angle_alpha   90.00
_cell.angle_beta   90.00
_cell.angle_gamma   90.00
#
_symmetry.space_group_name_H-M   'P 1'
#
loop_
_entity.id
_entity.type
_entity.pdbx_description
1 polymer ?
#
loop_
_entity_poly.entity_id
_entity_poly.type
_entity_poly.pdbx_seq_one_letter_code
_entity_poly.pdbx_strand_id
1 'polypeptide(L)' 'MAEIDETRDTRLRKKLRETAVSFKILSIDEESRMLADDYVRHGAIPSDYPEDALHISIATVNRIDYLLSWNFEHIVKIKT' A
#
# COMPACT_ATOMS: atom_id res chain seq x y z
N MET A 1 1.27 -6.76 -8.78
CA MET A 1 2.74 -6.91 -8.89
C MET A 1 3.47 -5.60 -9.16
N ALA A 2 2.76 -4.48 -9.41
CA ALA A 2 3.37 -3.19 -9.77
C ALA A 2 4.56 -2.78 -8.87
N GLU A 3 4.39 -2.85 -7.55
CA GLU A 3 5.43 -2.50 -6.56
C GLU A 3 6.70 -3.39 -6.67
N ILE A 4 6.54 -4.70 -6.89
CA ILE A 4 7.67 -5.61 -7.07
C ILE A 4 8.42 -5.30 -8.37
N ASP A 5 7.69 -4.91 -9.42
CA ASP A 5 8.28 -4.62 -10.73
C ASP A 5 9.15 -3.35 -10.71
N GLU A 6 8.94 -2.43 -9.75
CA GLU A 6 9.78 -1.24 -9.51
C GLU A 6 11.14 -1.56 -8.85
N THR A 7 11.33 -2.79 -8.36
CA THR A 7 12.60 -3.21 -7.75
C THR A 7 13.73 -3.19 -8.77
N ARG A 8 14.76 -2.37 -8.53
CA ARG A 8 15.92 -2.18 -9.43
C ARG A 8 16.81 -3.44 -9.52
N ASP A 9 17.00 -4.15 -8.41
CA ASP A 9 17.79 -5.38 -8.37
C ASP A 9 17.01 -6.54 -9.01
N THR A 10 17.54 -7.06 -10.11
CA THR A 10 16.89 -8.10 -10.91
C THR A 10 16.83 -9.46 -10.21
N ARG A 11 17.80 -9.79 -9.35
CA ARG A 11 17.82 -11.04 -8.57
C ARG A 11 16.79 -10.96 -7.46
N LEU A 12 16.75 -9.84 -6.74
CA LEU A 12 15.78 -9.62 -5.67
C LEU A 12 14.36 -9.59 -6.21
N ARG A 13 14.12 -8.86 -7.31
CA ARG A 13 12.82 -8.82 -8.00
C ARG A 13 12.32 -10.21 -8.37
N LYS A 14 13.19 -11.05 -8.93
CA LYS A 14 12.84 -12.44 -9.27
C LYS A 14 12.41 -13.23 -8.03
N LYS A 15 13.21 -13.16 -6.95
CA LYS A 15 12.92 -13.87 -5.69
C LYS A 15 11.61 -13.39 -5.04
N LEU A 16 11.36 -12.08 -5.06
CA LEU A 16 10.11 -11.49 -4.56
C LEU A 16 8.91 -11.96 -5.39
N ARG A 17 9.03 -11.94 -6.72
CA ARG A 17 7.98 -12.43 -7.63
C ARG A 17 7.64 -13.90 -7.38
N GLU A 18 8.65 -14.77 -7.27
CA GLU A 18 8.48 -16.20 -6.99
C GLU A 18 7.75 -16.44 -5.66
N THR A 19 8.07 -15.65 -4.64
CA THR A 19 7.42 -15.74 -3.32
C THR A 19 5.98 -15.22 -3.36
N ALA A 20 5.76 -14.08 -4.04
CA ALA A 20 4.47 -13.41 -4.12
C ALA A 20 3.39 -14.21 -4.86
N VAL A 21 3.78 -15.11 -5.79
CA VAL A 21 2.84 -15.96 -6.56
C VAL A 21 1.96 -16.83 -5.64
N SER A 22 2.44 -17.17 -4.44
CA SER A 22 1.70 -17.96 -3.47
C SER A 22 0.56 -17.19 -2.77
N PHE A 23 0.52 -15.86 -2.89
CA PHE A 23 -0.47 -15.00 -2.24
C PHE A 23 -1.52 -14.49 -3.22
N LYS A 24 -2.71 -14.19 -2.69
CA LYS A 24 -3.73 -13.47 -3.47
C LYS A 24 -3.26 -12.04 -3.69
N ILE A 25 -3.13 -11.65 -4.96
CA ILE A 25 -2.79 -10.29 -5.35
C ILE A 25 -4.08 -9.49 -5.49
N LEU A 26 -4.18 -8.38 -4.76
CA LEU A 26 -5.27 -7.43 -4.92
C LEU A 26 -4.93 -6.42 -6.03
N SER A 27 -5.93 -6.07 -6.85
CA SER A 27 -5.80 -5.04 -7.86
C SER A 27 -6.02 -3.66 -7.27
N ILE A 28 -5.35 -2.66 -7.83
CA ILE A 28 -5.60 -1.25 -7.53
C ILE A 28 -6.76 -0.80 -8.41
N ASP A 29 -7.96 -0.71 -7.85
CA ASP A 29 -9.15 -0.23 -8.53
C ASP A 29 -9.40 1.27 -8.29
N GLU A 30 -10.37 1.83 -9.03
CA GLU A 30 -10.72 3.24 -8.94
C GLU A 30 -11.27 3.60 -7.55
N GLU A 31 -12.04 2.72 -6.94
CA GLU A 31 -12.57 2.92 -5.58
C GLU A 31 -11.44 3.08 -4.56
N SER A 32 -10.41 2.23 -4.64
CA SER A 32 -9.22 2.33 -3.78
C SER A 32 -8.45 3.63 -4.02
N ARG A 33 -8.35 4.10 -5.28
CA ARG A 33 -7.68 5.38 -5.59
C ARG A 33 -8.44 6.56 -5.01
N MET A 34 -9.76 6.61 -5.24
CA MET A 34 -10.62 7.66 -4.70
C MET A 34 -10.55 7.69 -3.17
N LEU A 35 -10.58 6.53 -2.51
CA LEU A 35 -10.49 6.45 -1.05
C LEU A 35 -9.12 6.89 -0.53
N ALA A 36 -8.03 6.58 -1.24
CA ALA A 36 -6.69 7.07 -0.88
C ALA A 36 -6.61 8.60 -0.96
N ASP A 37 -7.14 9.19 -2.04
CA ASP A 37 -7.22 10.64 -2.19
C ASP A 37 -8.06 11.28 -1.08
N ASP A 38 -9.15 10.64 -0.68
CA ASP A 38 -9.98 11.08 0.43
C ASP A 38 -9.21 11.05 1.76
N TYR A 39 -8.39 10.02 2.02
CA TYR A 39 -7.56 9.97 3.21
C TYR A 39 -6.55 11.12 3.27
N VAL A 40 -5.90 11.43 2.15
CA VAL A 40 -4.96 12.56 2.09
C VAL A 40 -5.70 13.89 2.23
N ARG A 41 -6.84 14.05 1.53
CA ARG A 41 -7.63 15.29 1.54
C ARG A 41 -8.17 15.63 2.92
N HIS A 42 -8.57 14.63 3.71
CA HIS A 42 -9.06 14.84 5.08
C HIS A 42 -7.95 14.83 6.12
N GLY A 43 -6.68 14.68 5.71
CA GLY A 43 -5.53 14.69 6.61
C GLY A 43 -5.39 13.44 7.48
N ALA A 44 -6.07 12.35 7.13
CA ALA A 44 -5.91 11.06 7.80
C ALA A 44 -4.52 10.46 7.54
N ILE A 45 -3.99 10.67 6.32
CA ILE A 45 -2.63 10.32 5.92
C ILE A 45 -1.94 11.58 5.36
N PRO A 46 -0.68 11.87 5.70
CA PRO A 46 0.04 13.01 5.12
C PRO A 46 0.20 12.87 3.60
N SER A 47 0.14 13.99 2.87
CA SER A 47 0.33 14.03 1.41
C SER A 47 1.71 13.57 0.95
N ASP A 48 2.69 13.55 1.85
CA ASP A 48 4.05 13.07 1.57
C ASP A 48 4.11 11.54 1.38
N TYR A 49 3.05 10.82 1.77
CA TYR A 49 2.98 9.35 1.76
C TYR A 49 1.74 8.82 1.02
N PRO A 50 1.57 9.12 -0.28
CA PRO A 50 0.40 8.70 -1.04
C PRO A 50 0.29 7.17 -1.22
N GLU A 51 1.42 6.47 -1.28
CA GLU A 51 1.44 5.00 -1.39
C GLU A 51 0.91 4.32 -0.10
N ASP A 52 1.20 4.90 1.07
CA ASP A 52 0.65 4.39 2.34
C ASP A 52 -0.88 4.59 2.38
N ALA A 53 -1.37 5.73 1.91
CA ALA A 53 -2.80 5.98 1.77
C ALA A 53 -3.46 4.95 0.81
N LEU A 54 -2.77 4.58 -0.27
CA LEU A 54 -3.22 3.59 -1.24
C LEU A 54 -3.24 2.17 -0.66
N HIS A 55 -2.22 1.77 0.10
CA HIS A 55 -2.22 0.45 0.75
C HIS A 55 -3.35 0.32 1.77
N ILE A 56 -3.60 1.36 2.56
CA ILE A 56 -4.70 1.38 3.53
C ILE A 56 -6.05 1.38 2.81
N SER A 57 -6.20 2.12 1.72
CA SER A 57 -7.46 2.15 0.97
C SER A 57 -7.78 0.81 0.32
N ILE A 58 -6.80 0.15 -0.30
CA ILE A 58 -6.95 -1.20 -0.86
C ILE A 58 -7.37 -2.19 0.23
N ALA A 59 -6.72 -2.14 1.41
CA ALA A 59 -7.09 -2.98 2.54
C ALA A 59 -8.52 -2.71 3.01
N THR A 60 -8.92 -1.43 3.06
CA THR A 60 -10.26 -1.01 3.50
C THR A 60 -11.34 -1.50 2.54
N VAL A 61 -11.19 -1.24 1.23
CA VAL A 61 -12.13 -1.66 0.18
C VAL A 61 -12.28 -3.19 0.16
N ASN A 62 -11.17 -3.91 0.32
CA ASN A 62 -11.17 -5.38 0.34
C ASN A 62 -11.52 -5.99 1.71
N ARG A 63 -11.90 -5.17 2.70
CA ARG A 63 -12.27 -5.61 4.07
C ARG A 63 -11.20 -6.49 4.72
N ILE A 64 -9.94 -6.09 4.58
CA ILE A 64 -8.81 -6.77 5.21
C ILE A 64 -8.72 -6.29 6.66
N ASP A 65 -8.87 -7.21 7.61
CA ASP A 65 -8.91 -6.88 9.04
C ASP A 65 -7.55 -6.43 9.60
N TYR A 66 -6.45 -6.90 9.00
CA TYR A 66 -5.09 -6.65 9.49
C TYR A 66 -4.16 -6.26 8.35
N LEU A 67 -3.51 -5.11 8.50
CA LEU A 67 -2.43 -4.65 7.64
C LEU A 67 -1.09 -4.83 8.36
N LEU A 68 -0.20 -5.65 7.80
CA LEU A 68 1.15 -5.83 8.32
C LEU A 68 2.10 -4.93 7.53
N SER A 69 2.77 -4.00 8.22
CA SER A 69 3.83 -3.16 7.65
C SER A 69 5.13 -3.32 8.42
N TRP A 70 6.24 -3.27 7.70
CA TRP A 70 7.59 -3.20 8.29
C TRP A 70 7.97 -1.79 8.72
N ASN A 71 7.19 -0.78 8.31
CA ASN A 71 7.38 0.61 8.72
C ASN A 71 6.03 1.32 8.92
N PHE A 72 5.67 1.59 10.18
CA PHE A 72 4.47 2.35 10.55
C PHE A 72 4.74 3.83 10.83
N GLU A 73 5.99 4.30 10.69
CA GLU A 73 6.36 5.68 11.01
C GLU A 73 5.53 6.70 10.22
N HIS A 74 5.11 6.35 9.01
CA HIS A 74 4.37 7.22 8.11
C HIS A 74 2.85 7.14 8.26
N ILE A 75 2.34 6.07 8.90
CA ILE A 75 0.91 5.84 9.12
C ILE A 75 0.46 6.42 10.47
N VAL A 76 1.34 6.43 11.49
CA VAL A 76 0.96 6.74 12.89
C VAL A 76 1.55 8.09 13.37
N LYS A 77 2.03 8.96 12.48
CA LYS A 77 2.48 10.31 12.85
C LYS A 77 1.29 11.24 13.13
N ILE A 78 0.68 11.06 14.29
CA ILE A 78 -0.20 12.07 14.90
C ILE A 78 0.69 13.27 15.24
N LYS A 79 0.53 14.39 14.54
CA LYS A 79 1.10 15.67 14.98
C LYS A 79 0.43 16.03 16.30
N THR A 80 1.18 15.90 17.40
CA THR A 80 0.84 16.53 18.69
C THR A 80 1.27 17.99 18.66
#